data_AF-A0A0M3IWA5-F1
#
_entry.id   AF-A0A0M3IWA5-F1
#
_cell.length_a   1.000
_cell.length_b   1.000
_cell.length_c   1.000
_cell.angle_alpha   90.00
_cell.angle_beta   90.00
_cell.angle_gamma   90.00
#
_symmetry.space_group_name_H-M   'P 1'
#
loop_
_entity.id
_entity.type
_entity.pdbx_description
1 polymer ?
#
loop_
_entity_poly.entity_id
_entity_poly.type
_entity_poly.pdbx_seq_one_letter_code
_entity_poly.pdbx_strand_id
1 'polypeptide(L)'
;MATVIKDVVTFYLTHELIECAAGLLDGQQVAYLRSIFYRMMDNMRPNVVALVDAFDINDRELNSVLGRRDGKVYENLLEWAQLSPLNKTDVINAYKEYLEPYMKQARSKI
;
A
#
# COMPACT_ATOMS: atom_id res chain seq x y z
N MET A 1 -27.64 2.72 -2.33
CA MET A 1 -26.65 2.92 -3.41
C MET A 1 -26.39 4.39 -3.72
N ALA A 2 -27.40 5.23 -3.93
CA ALA A 2 -27.20 6.66 -4.25
C ALA A 2 -26.42 7.46 -3.18
N THR A 3 -26.45 7.04 -1.91
CA THR A 3 -25.74 7.70 -0.80
C THR A 3 -24.23 7.46 -0.84
N VAL A 4 -23.78 6.23 -1.09
CA VAL A 4 -22.34 5.88 -1.06
C VAL A 4 -21.56 6.60 -2.17
N ILE A 5 -22.11 6.64 -3.38
CA ILE A 5 -21.47 7.38 -4.49
C ILE A 5 -21.48 8.88 -4.23
N LYS A 6 -22.53 9.42 -3.60
CA LYS A 6 -22.55 10.83 -3.18
C LYS A 6 -21.45 11.14 -2.16
N ASP A 7 -21.19 10.22 -1.24
CA ASP A 7 -20.10 10.37 -0.26
C ASP A 7 -18.73 10.37 -0.96
N VAL A 8 -18.50 9.44 -1.91
CA VAL A 8 -17.28 9.38 -2.74
C VAL A 8 -17.09 10.69 -3.52
N VAL A 9 -18.14 11.20 -4.17
CA VAL A 9 -18.09 12.44 -4.94
C VAL A 9 -17.81 13.63 -4.02
N THR A 10 -18.44 13.67 -2.84
CA THR A 10 -18.22 14.74 -1.87
C THR A 10 -16.78 14.73 -1.37
N PHE A 11 -16.25 13.55 -1.03
CA PHE A 11 -14.85 13.35 -0.65
C PHE A 11 -13.89 13.84 -1.74
N TYR A 12 -14.07 13.37 -2.97
CA TYR A 12 -13.27 13.78 -4.13
C TYR A 12 -13.31 15.31 -4.35
N LEU A 13 -14.50 15.91 -4.42
CA LEU A 13 -14.62 17.35 -4.65
C LEU A 13 -13.99 18.17 -3.53
N THR A 14 -14.14 17.76 -2.27
CA THR A 14 -13.53 18.48 -1.15
C THR A 14 -12.01 18.41 -1.19
N HIS A 15 -11.44 17.26 -1.58
CA HIS A 15 -10.00 17.11 -1.81
C HIS A 15 -9.50 18.04 -2.91
N GLU A 16 -10.12 17.99 -4.09
CA GLU A 16 -9.70 18.80 -5.24
C GLU A 16 -9.84 20.30 -4.98
N LEU A 17 -10.91 20.73 -4.30
CA LEU A 17 -11.10 22.14 -3.95
C LEU A 17 -10.06 22.65 -2.94
N ILE A 18 -9.53 21.78 -2.07
CA ILE A 18 -8.43 22.15 -1.15
C ILE A 18 -7.12 22.30 -1.91
N GLU A 19 -6.82 21.38 -2.82
CA GLU A 19 -5.56 21.38 -3.60
C GLU A 19 -5.51 22.50 -4.65
N CYS A 20 -6.62 22.78 -5.33
CA CYS A 20 -6.71 23.78 -6.40
C CYS A 20 -7.17 25.18 -5.93
N ALA A 21 -7.25 25.43 -4.62
CA ALA A 21 -7.89 26.61 -4.03
C ALA A 21 -7.26 27.99 -4.38
N ALA A 22 -6.16 28.05 -5.12
CA ALA A 22 -5.38 29.28 -5.29
C ALA A 22 -6.19 30.39 -5.98
N GLY A 23 -6.57 31.40 -5.20
CA GLY A 23 -7.27 32.60 -5.67
C GLY A 23 -8.80 32.49 -5.76
N LEU A 24 -9.39 31.32 -5.46
CA LEU A 24 -10.85 31.11 -5.49
C LEU A 24 -11.49 31.13 -4.10
N LEU A 25 -10.76 30.67 -3.07
CA LEU A 25 -11.27 30.49 -1.72
C LEU A 25 -10.43 31.28 -0.71
N ASP A 26 -11.10 31.81 0.32
CA ASP A 26 -10.42 32.40 1.46
C ASP A 26 -9.96 31.34 2.50
N GLY A 27 -9.16 31.77 3.47
CA GLY A 27 -8.61 30.86 4.48
C GLY A 27 -9.66 30.18 5.36
N GLN A 28 -10.81 30.81 5.60
CA GLN A 28 -11.89 30.22 6.39
C GLN A 28 -12.63 29.15 5.59
N GLN A 29 -12.89 29.41 4.31
CA GLN A 29 -13.48 28.45 3.39
C GLN A 29 -12.60 27.21 3.22
N VAL A 30 -11.28 27.38 3.09
CA VAL A 30 -10.33 26.26 3.06
C VAL A 30 -10.34 25.46 4.36
N ALA A 31 -10.34 26.13 5.52
CA ALA A 31 -10.42 25.46 6.82
C ALA A 31 -11.73 24.66 6.98
N TYR A 32 -12.85 25.23 6.52
CA TYR A 32 -14.14 24.56 6.52
C TYR A 32 -14.14 23.32 5.62
N LEU A 33 -13.62 23.42 4.38
CA LEU A 33 -13.51 22.27 3.47
C LEU A 33 -12.64 21.15 4.04
N ARG A 34 -11.51 21.49 4.69
CA ARG A 34 -10.67 20.50 5.40
C ARG A 34 -11.45 19.75 6.48
N SER A 35 -12.30 20.45 7.24
CA SER A 35 -13.15 19.81 8.25
C SER A 35 -14.17 18.84 7.63
N ILE A 36 -14.72 19.16 6.46
CA ILE A 36 -15.61 18.26 5.71
C ILE A 36 -14.82 17.05 5.20
N PHE A 37 -13.65 17.28 4.60
CA PHE A 37 -12.80 16.22 4.06
C PHE A 37 -12.50 15.15 5.13
N TYR A 38 -12.06 15.55 6.33
CA TYR A 38 -11.81 14.61 7.43
C TYR A 38 -13.07 13.89 7.90
N ARG A 39 -14.22 14.58 7.99
CA ARG A 39 -15.50 13.93 8.31
C ARG A 39 -15.91 12.90 7.26
N MET A 40 -15.64 13.18 5.99
CA MET A 40 -15.94 12.24 4.90
C MET A 40 -15.03 11.01 4.95
N MET A 41 -13.77 11.14 5.38
CA MET A 41 -12.90 9.96 5.61
C MET A 41 -13.52 8.99 6.63
N ASP A 42 -14.03 9.51 7.74
CA ASP A 42 -14.70 8.70 8.77
C ASP A 42 -15.99 8.06 8.24
N ASN A 43 -16.80 8.84 7.52
CA ASN A 43 -18.06 8.35 6.94
C ASN A 43 -17.86 7.29 5.84
N MET A 44 -16.80 7.42 5.04
CA MET A 44 -16.51 6.47 3.97
C MET A 44 -15.89 5.18 4.50
N ARG A 45 -15.12 5.24 5.60
CA ARG A 45 -14.35 4.11 6.16
C ARG A 45 -15.11 2.77 6.19
N PRO A 46 -16.37 2.67 6.63
CA PRO A 46 -17.11 1.40 6.67
C PRO A 46 -17.34 0.77 5.28
N ASN A 47 -17.32 1.58 4.22
CA ASN A 47 -17.62 1.16 2.86
C ASN A 47 -16.38 1.04 1.95
N VAL A 48 -15.19 1.49 2.39
CA VAL A 48 -13.99 1.56 1.51
C VAL A 48 -13.59 0.18 0.97
N VAL A 49 -13.61 -0.87 1.79
CA VAL A 49 -13.28 -2.23 1.33
C VAL A 49 -14.28 -2.69 0.27
N ALA A 50 -15.58 -2.55 0.53
CA ALA A 50 -16.63 -2.91 -0.42
C ALA A 50 -16.59 -2.08 -1.72
N LEU A 51 -16.17 -0.81 -1.64
CA LEU A 51 -15.98 0.06 -2.81
C LEU A 51 -14.82 -0.40 -3.69
N VAL A 52 -13.72 -0.85 -3.09
CA VAL A 52 -12.59 -1.42 -3.84
C VAL A 52 -12.94 -2.81 -4.38
N ASP A 53 -13.64 -3.63 -3.60
CA ASP A 53 -14.12 -4.95 -4.02
C ASP A 53 -15.11 -4.87 -5.19
N ALA A 54 -15.86 -3.77 -5.32
CA ALA A 54 -16.81 -3.56 -6.40
C ALA A 54 -16.16 -3.46 -7.80
N PHE A 55 -14.84 -3.28 -7.89
CA PHE A 55 -14.10 -3.41 -9.16
C PHE A 55 -13.95 -4.87 -9.61
N ASP A 56 -14.22 -5.83 -8.73
CA ASP A 56 -14.17 -7.28 -8.97
C ASP A 56 -12.85 -7.78 -9.62
N ILE A 57 -11.73 -7.19 -9.20
CA ILE A 57 -10.40 -7.61 -9.63
C ILE A 57 -10.03 -8.89 -8.88
N ASN A 58 -9.71 -9.96 -9.60
CA ASN A 58 -9.32 -11.23 -8.97
C ASN A 58 -7.83 -11.27 -8.59
N ASP A 59 -7.44 -12.19 -7.70
CA ASP A 59 -6.06 -12.26 -7.19
C ASP A 59 -5.00 -12.49 -8.30
N ARG A 60 -5.38 -13.17 -9.40
CA ARG A 60 -4.47 -13.39 -10.54
C ARG A 60 -4.21 -12.09 -11.31
N GLU A 61 -5.24 -11.27 -11.46
CA GLU A 61 -5.13 -9.94 -12.10
C GLU A 61 -4.43 -8.93 -11.18
N LEU A 62 -4.78 -8.91 -9.89
CA LEU A 62 -4.21 -8.00 -8.91
C LEU A 62 -2.73 -8.29 -8.63
N ASN A 63 -2.35 -9.57 -8.63
CA ASN A 63 -0.97 -10.05 -8.47
C ASN A 63 -0.24 -9.42 -7.27
N SER A 64 -0.94 -9.30 -6.13
CA SER A 64 -0.41 -8.68 -4.91
C SER A 64 -0.64 -9.59 -3.71
N VAL A 65 0.44 -9.99 -3.04
CA VAL A 65 0.36 -10.79 -1.80
C VAL A 65 -0.26 -9.98 -0.64
N LEU A 66 -0.02 -8.67 -0.60
CA LEU A 66 -0.61 -7.76 0.39
C LEU A 66 -2.10 -7.48 0.12
N GLY A 67 -2.52 -7.55 -1.14
CA GLY A 67 -3.88 -7.25 -1.59
C GLY A 67 -4.80 -8.47 -1.73
N ARG A 68 -4.42 -9.63 -1.20
CA ARG A 68 -5.20 -10.87 -1.37
C ARG A 68 -6.64 -10.73 -0.87
N ARG A 69 -7.57 -11.25 -1.68
CA ARG A 69 -9.01 -11.24 -1.39
C ARG A 69 -9.39 -11.97 -0.10
N ASP A 70 -8.65 -13.01 0.29
CA ASP A 70 -8.92 -13.79 1.50
C ASP A 70 -8.37 -13.17 2.80
N GLY A 71 -7.67 -12.04 2.71
CA GLY A 71 -7.07 -11.35 3.86
C GLY A 71 -5.93 -12.11 4.55
N LYS A 72 -5.50 -13.26 4.01
CA LYS A 72 -4.45 -14.12 4.59
C LYS A 72 -3.04 -13.62 4.24
N VAL A 73 -2.78 -12.36 4.55
CA VAL A 73 -1.58 -11.64 4.12
C VAL A 73 -0.29 -12.28 4.66
N TYR A 74 -0.20 -12.50 5.96
CA TYR A 74 1.08 -12.85 6.59
C TYR A 74 1.59 -14.25 6.23
N GLU A 75 0.71 -15.25 6.21
CA GLU A 75 1.09 -16.62 5.84
C GLU A 75 1.57 -16.69 4.39
N ASN A 76 0.85 -16.01 3.48
CA ASN A 76 1.20 -15.97 2.07
C ASN A 76 2.45 -15.11 1.82
N LEU A 77 2.68 -14.05 2.59
CA LEU A 77 3.89 -13.23 2.47
C LEU A 77 5.14 -14.01 2.91
N LEU A 78 5.01 -14.82 3.96
CA LEU A 78 6.08 -15.72 4.40
C LEU A 78 6.37 -16.78 3.33
N GLU A 79 5.35 -17.46 2.82
CA GLU A 79 5.49 -18.45 1.75
C GLU A 79 6.12 -17.82 0.49
N TRP A 80 5.63 -16.66 0.08
CA TRP A 80 6.16 -15.92 -1.07
C TRP A 80 7.65 -15.58 -0.90
N ALA A 81 8.05 -15.13 0.29
CA ALA A 81 9.44 -14.85 0.61
C ALA A 81 10.28 -16.14 0.56
N GLN A 82 9.81 -17.24 1.16
CA GLN A 82 10.51 -18.54 1.16
C GLN A 82 10.70 -19.09 -0.25
N LEU A 83 9.74 -18.90 -1.15
CA LEU A 83 9.79 -19.35 -2.54
C LEU A 83 10.64 -18.43 -3.45
N SER A 84 11.17 -17.32 -2.92
CA SER A 84 12.05 -16.43 -3.67
C SER A 84 13.26 -17.17 -4.25
N PRO A 85 13.69 -16.87 -5.49
CA PRO A 85 14.83 -17.54 -6.12
C PRO A 85 16.12 -17.52 -5.30
N LEU A 86 16.32 -16.50 -4.46
CA LEU A 86 17.50 -16.36 -3.60
C LEU A 86 17.52 -17.36 -2.44
N ASN A 87 16.36 -17.88 -2.04
CA ASN A 87 16.22 -18.81 -0.92
C ASN A 87 16.31 -20.28 -1.34
N LYS A 88 16.64 -20.57 -2.61
CA LYS A 88 16.86 -21.94 -3.11
C LYS A 88 18.04 -22.65 -2.44
N THR A 89 18.96 -21.89 -1.87
CA THR A 89 20.16 -22.38 -1.18
C THR A 89 20.38 -21.55 0.07
N ASP A 90 20.69 -22.18 1.20
CA ASP A 90 21.00 -21.47 2.45
C ASP A 90 22.23 -20.57 2.33
N VAL A 91 23.18 -20.96 1.47
CA VAL A 91 24.40 -20.20 1.19
C VAL A 91 24.49 -19.91 -0.30
N ILE A 92 24.31 -18.64 -0.66
CA ILE A 92 24.41 -18.17 -2.04
C ILE A 92 25.81 -18.38 -2.62
N ASN A 93 25.90 -18.63 -3.93
CA ASN A 93 27.18 -18.85 -4.60
C ASN A 93 28.15 -17.66 -4.47
N ALA A 94 27.64 -16.43 -4.50
CA ALA A 94 28.44 -15.22 -4.31
C ALA A 94 29.16 -15.20 -2.94
N TYR A 95 28.59 -15.84 -1.91
CA TYR A 95 29.27 -15.98 -0.63
C TYR A 95 30.49 -16.89 -0.77
N LYS A 96 30.32 -18.09 -1.34
CA LYS A 96 31.41 -19.08 -1.51
C LYS A 96 32.54 -18.56 -2.40
N GLU A 97 32.17 -17.87 -3.48
CA GLU A 97 33.13 -17.41 -4.49
C GLU A 97 33.91 -16.18 -4.04
N TYR A 98 33.26 -15.23 -3.37
CA TYR A 98 33.86 -13.92 -3.07
C TYR A 98 33.98 -13.62 -1.58
N LEU A 99 32.91 -13.80 -0.80
CA LEU A 99 32.89 -13.36 0.60
C LEU A 99 33.68 -14.29 1.53
N GLU A 100 33.55 -15.60 1.36
CA GLU A 100 34.19 -16.60 2.21
C GLU A 100 35.73 -16.53 2.14
N PRO A 101 36.38 -16.48 0.96
CA PRO A 101 37.84 -16.34 0.89
C PRO A 101 38.32 -15.01 1.51
N TYR A 102 37.58 -13.93 1.27
CA TYR A 102 37.91 -12.61 1.80
C TYR A 102 37.85 -12.59 3.34
N MET A 103 36.79 -13.16 3.92
CA MET A 103 36.64 -13.27 5.37
C MET A 103 37.72 -14.14 6.01
N LYS A 104 38.10 -15.26 5.38
CA LYS A 104 39.21 -16.12 5.85
C LYS A 104 40.54 -15.37 5.83
N GLN A 105 40.83 -14.63 4.76
CA GLN A 105 42.04 -13.81 4.64
C GLN A 105 42.08 -12.68 5.67
N ALA A 106 40.96 -12.04 5.97
CA ALA A 106 40.89 -11.00 6.99
C ALA A 106 41.15 -11.57 8.39
N ARG A 107 40.60 -12.75 8.70
CA ARG A 107 40.81 -13.43 9.98
C ARG A 107 42.24 -13.94 10.18
N SER A 108 42.96 -14.31 9.12
CA SER A 108 44.35 -14.78 9.23
C SER A 108 45.36 -13.67 9.50
N LYS A 109 44.94 -12.40 9.50
CA LYS A 109 45.78 -11.22 9.75
C LYS A 109 45.66 -10.68 11.18
N ILE A 110 44.83 -11.32 12.01
CA ILE A 110 44.64 -11.05 13.43
C ILE A 110 45.29 -12.19 14.20
#